data_AF-A0A836KJ62-F1
#
_entry.id   AF-A0A836KJ62-F1
#
_cell.length_a   1.000
_cell.length_b   1.000
_cell.length_c   1.000
_cell.angle_alpha   90.00
_cell.angle_beta   90.00
_cell.angle_gamma   90.00
#
_symmetry.space_group_name_H-M   'P 1'
#
loop_
_entity.id
_entity.type
_entity.pdbx_description
1 polymer ?
#
loop_
_entity_poly.entity_id
_entity_poly.type
_entity_poly.pdbx_seq_one_letter_code
_entity_poly.pdbx_strand_id
1 'polypeptide(L)'
;MSTQQEAPVSHASAVATPTASLASLPAAKGSALLDELDAFFSQSGNTDRLRHFIEVHDDAFAQVALEKEVNTNTEGSLRLYQLFQKYVALVDDILEDFVAAMESPDESILLTLASAIQEEWESPSTAYRCFCTSYIAASMDYKDFLDFARDMYAMTHCSALMSEDGDGEGDSSERIADDADGGGYELDGMNLS
;
A
#
# COMPACT_ATOMS: atom_id res chain seq x y z
N MET A 1 -75.65 44.49 6.00
CA MET A 1 -75.49 43.08 5.58
C MET A 1 -74.12 42.98 4.93
N SER A 2 -73.13 42.60 5.73
CA SER A 2 -71.70 42.49 5.36
C SER A 2 -71.46 41.25 4.51
N THR A 3 -70.54 41.35 3.54
CA THR A 3 -69.51 40.34 3.26
C THR A 3 -68.41 40.97 2.41
N GLN A 4 -67.23 41.16 3.02
CA GLN A 4 -65.95 41.29 2.32
C GLN A 4 -65.69 39.99 1.54
N GLN A 5 -65.13 40.10 0.34
CA GLN A 5 -64.60 38.97 -0.42
C GLN A 5 -63.09 39.16 -0.56
N GLU A 6 -62.36 38.35 0.20
CA GLU A 6 -60.90 38.30 0.27
C GLU A 6 -60.30 37.59 -0.96
N ALA A 7 -59.08 37.98 -1.30
CA ALA A 7 -58.24 37.38 -2.33
C ALA A 7 -57.75 35.98 -1.93
N PRO A 8 -57.58 35.03 -2.86
CA PRO A 8 -56.85 33.81 -2.57
C PRO A 8 -55.34 34.00 -2.75
N VAL A 9 -54.64 34.01 -1.61
CA VAL A 9 -53.20 33.77 -1.51
C VAL A 9 -52.94 32.32 -1.93
N SER A 10 -52.21 32.11 -3.03
CA SER A 10 -51.69 30.79 -3.40
C SER A 10 -50.59 30.39 -2.43
N HIS A 11 -50.93 29.56 -1.44
CA HIS A 11 -49.95 28.85 -0.64
C HIS A 11 -49.39 27.67 -1.46
N ALA A 12 -48.14 27.81 -1.89
CA ALA A 12 -47.34 26.71 -2.38
C ALA A 12 -47.18 25.68 -1.25
N SER A 13 -47.86 24.54 -1.36
CA SER A 13 -47.65 23.40 -0.50
C SER A 13 -46.46 22.62 -1.03
N ALA A 14 -45.27 22.94 -0.53
CA ALA A 14 -44.09 22.13 -0.74
C ALA A 14 -44.26 20.81 0.02
N VAL A 15 -44.49 19.74 -0.73
CA VAL A 15 -44.36 18.36 -0.24
C VAL A 15 -42.91 18.18 0.16
N ALA A 16 -42.63 18.21 1.46
CA ALA A 16 -41.36 17.76 1.99
C ALA A 16 -41.34 16.23 1.88
N THR A 17 -40.66 15.71 0.87
CA THR A 17 -40.22 14.33 0.80
C THR A 17 -39.04 14.16 1.76
N PRO A 18 -39.12 13.37 2.84
CA PRO A 18 -37.93 12.99 3.58
C PRO A 18 -37.38 11.71 2.94
N THR A 19 -36.74 11.83 1.79
CA THR A 19 -35.97 10.74 1.17
C THR A 19 -34.50 11.10 1.23
N ALA A 20 -33.85 10.88 2.37
CA ALA A 20 -32.40 10.71 2.50
C ALA A 20 -31.98 10.68 3.98
N SER A 21 -32.28 9.61 4.74
CA SER A 21 -31.58 9.38 6.02
C SER A 21 -31.81 8.00 6.62
N LEU A 22 -31.81 6.92 5.83
CA LEU A 22 -31.91 5.57 6.39
C LEU A 22 -30.93 4.55 5.80
N ALA A 23 -30.24 4.87 4.70
CA ALA A 23 -29.22 3.99 4.10
C ALA A 23 -27.78 4.28 4.59
N SER A 24 -27.51 5.41 5.27
CA SER A 24 -26.13 5.84 5.56
C SER A 24 -25.57 5.38 6.91
N LEU A 25 -26.40 4.84 7.80
CA LEU A 25 -25.99 4.48 9.17
C LEU A 25 -25.14 3.19 9.24
N PRO A 26 -25.45 2.11 8.48
CA PRO A 26 -24.62 0.91 8.44
C PRO A 26 -23.29 1.15 7.70
N ALA A 27 -23.35 1.87 6.57
CA ALA A 27 -22.17 2.18 5.75
C ALA A 27 -21.16 3.07 6.51
N ALA A 28 -21.64 4.08 7.25
CA ALA A 28 -20.75 4.91 8.08
C ALA A 28 -20.08 4.12 9.21
N LYS A 29 -20.79 3.15 9.80
CA LYS A 29 -20.21 2.25 10.81
C LYS A 29 -19.18 1.30 10.22
N GLY A 30 -19.47 0.71 9.06
CA GLY A 30 -18.52 -0.14 8.34
C GLY A 30 -17.24 0.61 7.95
N SER A 31 -17.38 1.82 7.40
CA SER A 31 -16.22 2.68 7.09
C SER A 31 -15.40 2.99 8.33
N ALA A 32 -16.01 3.31 9.47
CA ALA A 32 -15.29 3.61 10.71
C ALA A 32 -14.53 2.38 11.24
N LEU A 33 -15.15 1.19 11.21
CA LEU A 33 -14.48 -0.06 11.60
C LEU A 33 -13.30 -0.40 10.69
N LEU A 34 -13.44 -0.15 9.39
CA LEU A 34 -12.37 -0.32 8.43
C LEU A 34 -11.23 0.68 8.67
N ASP A 35 -11.53 1.93 9.02
CA ASP A 35 -10.53 2.92 9.40
C ASP A 35 -9.79 2.52 10.69
N GLU A 36 -10.50 1.93 11.66
CA GLU A 36 -9.91 1.37 12.88
C GLU A 36 -9.00 0.18 12.59
N LEU A 37 -9.40 -0.71 11.68
CA LEU A 37 -8.58 -1.83 11.22
C LEU A 37 -7.31 -1.34 10.51
N ASP A 38 -7.43 -0.35 9.63
CA ASP A 38 -6.30 0.25 8.94
C ASP A 38 -5.31 0.90 9.90
N ALA A 39 -5.82 1.61 10.90
CA ALA A 39 -5.02 2.17 11.98
C ALA A 39 -4.31 1.07 12.79
N PHE A 40 -4.97 -0.07 13.02
CA PHE A 40 -4.39 -1.21 13.71
C PHE A 40 -3.24 -1.85 12.93
N PHE A 41 -3.41 -2.07 11.62
CA PHE A 41 -2.34 -2.53 10.73
C PHE A 41 -1.16 -1.56 10.69
N SER A 42 -1.44 -0.26 10.79
CA SER A 42 -0.43 0.81 10.77
C SER A 42 0.33 0.99 12.09
N GLN A 43 -0.01 0.25 13.14
CA GLN A 43 0.75 0.27 14.39
C GLN A 43 2.14 -0.33 14.19
N SER A 44 3.15 0.30 14.80
CA SER A 44 4.56 -0.13 14.69
C SER A 44 4.75 -1.65 14.88
N GLY A 45 4.09 -2.26 15.87
CA GLY A 45 4.20 -3.70 16.10
C GLY A 45 3.74 -4.55 14.90
N ASN A 46 2.69 -4.14 14.20
CA ASN A 46 2.14 -4.88 13.06
C ASN A 46 2.91 -4.56 11.76
N THR A 47 3.27 -3.30 11.55
CA THR A 47 4.14 -2.93 10.42
C THR A 47 5.51 -3.60 10.52
N ASP A 48 6.03 -3.79 11.72
CA ASP A 48 7.31 -4.46 11.97
C ASP A 48 7.23 -5.95 11.69
N ARG A 49 6.11 -6.60 12.04
CA ARG A 49 5.84 -8.01 11.68
C ARG A 49 5.81 -8.21 10.17
N LEU A 50 5.10 -7.35 9.44
CA LEU A 50 5.03 -7.38 7.98
C LEU A 50 6.41 -7.15 7.33
N ARG A 51 7.13 -6.14 7.81
CA ARG A 51 8.51 -5.87 7.36
C ARG A 51 9.45 -7.04 7.62
N HIS A 52 9.43 -7.57 8.84
CA HIS A 52 10.26 -8.71 9.22
C HIS A 52 9.96 -9.94 8.37
N PHE A 53 8.67 -10.19 8.05
CA PHE A 53 8.28 -11.27 7.15
C PHE A 53 8.93 -11.14 5.77
N ILE A 54 8.95 -9.93 5.20
CA ILE A 54 9.57 -9.65 3.91
C ILE A 54 11.08 -9.86 4.00
N GLU A 55 11.75 -9.30 5.02
CA GLU A 55 13.19 -9.43 5.24
C GLU A 55 13.64 -10.90 5.38
N VAL A 56 12.88 -11.72 6.11
CA VAL A 56 13.19 -13.15 6.31
C VAL A 56 12.99 -13.97 5.03
N HIS A 57 12.17 -13.47 4.10
CA HIS A 57 11.80 -14.17 2.88
C HIS A 57 12.25 -13.46 1.61
N ASP A 58 13.23 -12.55 1.71
CA ASP A 58 13.68 -11.68 0.62
C ASP A 58 14.01 -12.45 -0.66
N ASP A 59 14.76 -13.55 -0.55
CA ASP A 59 15.08 -14.44 -1.69
C ASP A 59 13.84 -14.93 -2.45
N ALA A 60 12.76 -15.23 -1.72
CA ALA A 60 11.52 -15.71 -2.30
C ALA A 60 10.71 -14.55 -2.93
N PHE A 61 10.75 -13.36 -2.34
CA PHE A 61 10.19 -12.15 -2.95
C PHE A 61 10.95 -11.76 -4.23
N ALA A 62 12.28 -11.86 -4.23
CA ALA A 62 13.13 -11.66 -5.41
C ALA A 62 12.76 -12.65 -6.53
N GLN A 63 12.50 -13.90 -6.16
CA GLN A 63 12.06 -14.92 -7.10
C GLN A 63 10.72 -14.55 -7.75
N VAL A 64 9.71 -14.08 -6.98
CA VAL A 64 8.44 -13.59 -7.54
C VAL A 64 8.66 -12.44 -8.53
N ALA A 65 9.54 -11.50 -8.19
CA ALA A 65 9.78 -10.32 -9.02
C ALA A 65 10.44 -10.67 -10.37
N LEU A 66 11.26 -11.72 -10.41
CA LEU A 66 11.97 -12.16 -11.62
C LEU A 66 11.15 -13.11 -12.49
N GLU A 67 10.17 -13.81 -11.93
CA GLU A 67 9.38 -14.83 -12.61
C GLU A 67 8.25 -14.17 -13.43
N LYS A 68 8.41 -14.16 -14.77
CA LYS A 68 7.45 -13.56 -15.71
C LYS A 68 6.23 -14.44 -16.02
N GLU A 69 6.34 -15.74 -15.79
CA GLU A 69 5.27 -16.72 -16.04
C GLU A 69 5.18 -17.68 -14.86
N VAL A 70 3.99 -17.80 -14.24
CA VAL A 70 3.76 -18.70 -13.10
C VAL A 70 3.73 -20.15 -13.60
N ASN A 71 4.83 -20.89 -13.41
CA ASN A 71 4.89 -22.31 -13.76
C ASN A 71 4.67 -23.20 -12.54
N THR A 72 3.41 -23.59 -12.31
CA THR A 72 2.95 -24.38 -11.15
C THR A 72 3.61 -25.75 -10.97
N ASN A 73 4.38 -26.24 -11.95
CA ASN A 73 5.06 -27.54 -11.89
C ASN A 73 6.54 -27.45 -11.50
N THR A 74 6.99 -26.30 -11.02
CA THR A 74 8.38 -26.08 -10.61
C THR A 74 8.53 -26.12 -9.10
N GLU A 75 9.72 -26.49 -8.62
CA GLU A 75 10.09 -26.35 -7.20
C GLU A 75 9.97 -24.88 -6.75
N GLY A 76 10.24 -23.94 -7.66
CA GLY A 76 10.06 -22.52 -7.44
C GLY A 76 8.62 -22.15 -7.09
N SER A 77 7.67 -22.54 -7.93
CA SER A 77 6.24 -22.29 -7.66
C SER A 77 5.74 -22.96 -6.40
N LEU A 78 6.28 -24.11 -5.99
CA LEU A 78 5.95 -24.72 -4.71
C LEU A 78 6.44 -23.87 -3.52
N ARG A 79 7.66 -23.31 -3.61
CA ARG A 79 8.19 -22.41 -2.58
C ARG A 79 7.39 -21.11 -2.50
N LEU A 80 6.97 -20.56 -3.63
CA LEU A 80 6.12 -19.36 -3.68
C LEU A 80 4.75 -19.62 -3.05
N TYR A 81 4.16 -20.78 -3.31
CA TYR A 81 2.90 -21.16 -2.67
C TYR A 81 3.05 -21.36 -1.16
N GLN A 82 4.16 -21.94 -0.69
CA GLN A 82 4.46 -22.02 0.74
C GLN A 82 4.66 -20.64 1.37
N LEU A 83 5.26 -19.70 0.65
CA LEU A 83 5.38 -18.31 1.10
C LEU A 83 4.00 -17.66 1.24
N PHE A 84 3.12 -17.84 0.24
CA PHE A 84 1.73 -17.39 0.30
C PHE A 84 1.03 -17.93 1.54
N GLN A 85 1.13 -19.23 1.84
CA GLN A 85 0.51 -19.81 3.03
C GLN A 85 1.01 -19.18 4.35
N LYS A 86 2.31 -18.84 4.43
CA LYS A 86 2.85 -18.15 5.60
C LYS A 86 2.38 -16.70 5.68
N TYR A 87 2.22 -16.04 4.53
CA TYR A 87 1.67 -14.69 4.46
C TYR A 87 0.21 -14.67 4.92
N VAL A 88 -0.60 -15.64 4.48
CA VAL A 88 -1.98 -15.84 4.94
C VAL A 88 -2.02 -15.95 6.47
N ALA A 89 -1.20 -16.84 7.04
CA ALA A 89 -1.14 -17.01 8.49
C ALA A 89 -0.73 -15.72 9.22
N LEU A 90 0.20 -14.94 8.66
CA LEU A 90 0.61 -13.66 9.24
C LEU A 90 -0.55 -12.64 9.27
N VAL A 91 -1.29 -12.52 8.16
CA VAL A 91 -2.44 -11.61 8.08
C VAL A 91 -3.56 -12.08 9.02
N ASP A 92 -3.83 -13.38 9.05
CA ASP A 92 -4.80 -13.98 9.97
C ASP A 92 -4.43 -13.70 11.43
N ASP A 93 -3.17 -13.90 11.83
CA ASP A 93 -2.71 -13.59 13.19
C ASP A 93 -2.93 -12.10 13.55
N ILE A 94 -2.69 -11.17 12.61
CA ILE A 94 -2.93 -9.73 12.85
C ILE A 94 -4.43 -9.45 13.00
N LEU A 95 -5.28 -10.11 12.20
CA LEU A 95 -6.73 -9.97 12.29
C LEU A 95 -7.27 -10.58 13.59
N GLU A 96 -6.75 -11.72 14.04
CA GLU A 96 -7.08 -12.31 15.33
C GLU A 96 -6.71 -11.37 16.48
N ASP A 97 -5.52 -10.77 16.45
CA ASP A 97 -5.09 -9.77 17.43
C ASP A 97 -6.01 -8.55 17.44
N PHE A 98 -6.46 -8.08 16.26
CA PHE A 98 -7.43 -6.98 16.17
C PHE A 98 -8.76 -7.34 16.82
N VAL A 99 -9.32 -8.51 16.49
CA VAL A 99 -10.59 -8.99 17.08
C VAL A 99 -10.45 -9.18 18.59
N ALA A 100 -9.30 -9.68 19.07
CA ALA A 100 -9.02 -9.85 20.49
C ALA A 100 -8.89 -8.50 21.23
N ALA A 101 -8.45 -7.44 20.54
CA ALA A 101 -8.37 -6.08 21.09
C ALA A 101 -9.74 -5.38 21.15
N MET A 102 -10.75 -5.85 20.41
CA MET A 102 -12.09 -5.29 20.47
C MET A 102 -12.79 -5.66 21.78
N GLU A 103 -13.45 -4.69 22.41
CA GLU A 103 -14.30 -4.96 23.58
C GLU A 103 -15.57 -5.69 23.13
N SER A 104 -15.61 -7.02 23.31
CA SER A 104 -16.76 -7.89 22.98
C SER A 104 -17.24 -7.80 21.52
N PRO A 105 -16.41 -8.23 20.55
CA PRO A 105 -16.86 -8.30 19.17
C PRO A 105 -18.03 -9.29 19.07
N ASP A 106 -19.17 -8.83 18.55
CA ASP A 106 -20.26 -9.70 18.17
C ASP A 106 -20.18 -10.06 16.68
N GLU A 107 -20.91 -11.10 16.28
CA GLU A 107 -20.95 -11.58 14.88
C GLU A 107 -21.42 -10.48 13.91
N SER A 108 -22.25 -9.53 14.38
CA SER A 108 -22.76 -8.45 13.55
C SER A 108 -21.70 -7.40 13.22
N ILE A 109 -20.78 -7.12 14.16
CA ILE A 109 -19.63 -6.23 13.96
C ILE A 109 -18.68 -6.84 12.94
N LEU A 110 -18.38 -8.13 13.07
CA LEU A 110 -17.52 -8.84 12.12
C LEU A 110 -18.12 -8.88 10.71
N LEU A 111 -19.43 -9.14 10.60
CA LEU A 111 -20.14 -9.10 9.32
C LEU A 111 -20.12 -7.69 8.70
N THR A 112 -20.26 -6.66 9.53
CA THR A 112 -20.21 -5.26 9.10
C THR A 112 -18.82 -4.89 8.57
N LEU A 113 -17.76 -5.31 9.28
CA LEU A 113 -16.38 -5.11 8.85
C LEU A 113 -16.07 -5.86 7.55
N ALA A 114 -16.46 -7.13 7.44
CA ALA A 114 -16.29 -7.92 6.22
C ALA A 114 -17.00 -7.26 5.02
N SER A 115 -18.22 -6.74 5.23
CA SER A 115 -18.96 -6.02 4.19
C SER A 115 -18.24 -4.73 3.77
N ALA A 116 -17.63 -4.01 4.71
CA ALA A 116 -16.89 -2.79 4.42
C ALA A 116 -15.59 -3.06 3.64
N ILE A 117 -14.86 -4.14 3.99
CA ILE A 117 -13.69 -4.60 3.24
C ILE A 117 -14.09 -4.98 1.82
N GLN A 118 -15.20 -5.72 1.65
CA GLN A 118 -15.68 -6.11 0.34
C GLN A 118 -16.11 -4.89 -0.51
N GLU A 119 -16.80 -3.91 0.08
CA GLU A 119 -17.17 -2.68 -0.62
C GLU A 119 -15.95 -1.89 -1.07
N GLU A 120 -14.91 -1.82 -0.23
CA GLU A 120 -13.65 -1.18 -0.61
C GLU A 120 -12.93 -1.94 -1.73
N TRP A 121 -12.90 -3.28 -1.66
CA TRP A 121 -12.33 -4.11 -2.72
C TRP A 121 -13.02 -3.86 -4.05
N GLU A 122 -14.36 -3.90 -4.07
CA GLU A 122 -15.16 -3.71 -5.29
C GLU A 122 -15.14 -2.27 -5.82
N SER A 123 -14.49 -1.34 -5.11
CA SER A 123 -14.39 0.05 -5.51
C SER A 123 -13.67 0.19 -6.87
N PRO A 124 -14.24 0.94 -7.84
CA PRO A 124 -13.62 1.18 -9.14
C PRO A 124 -12.38 2.10 -9.09
N SER A 125 -11.95 2.52 -7.89
CA SER A 125 -10.70 3.23 -7.67
C SER A 125 -9.51 2.37 -8.09
N THR A 126 -8.50 2.97 -8.70
CA THR A 126 -7.25 2.26 -9.05
C THR A 126 -6.37 1.92 -7.84
N ALA A 127 -6.75 2.39 -6.64
CA ALA A 127 -6.07 2.11 -5.38
C ALA A 127 -7.09 2.02 -4.24
N TYR A 128 -6.88 1.10 -3.31
CA TYR A 128 -7.63 1.03 -2.05
C TYR A 128 -7.33 2.28 -1.20
N ARG A 129 -8.32 2.70 -0.41
CA ARG A 129 -8.19 3.84 0.50
C ARG A 129 -7.40 3.43 1.76
N CYS A 130 -7.64 2.22 2.24
CA CYS A 130 -7.02 1.61 3.41
C CYS A 130 -5.93 0.61 2.98
N PHE A 131 -4.75 0.72 3.59
CA PHE A 131 -3.62 -0.17 3.34
C PHE A 131 -3.90 -1.59 3.81
N CYS A 132 -4.67 -1.76 4.90
CA CYS A 132 -5.08 -3.08 5.38
C CYS A 132 -5.78 -3.91 4.30
N THR A 133 -6.51 -3.26 3.39
CA THR A 133 -7.25 -3.94 2.32
C THR A 133 -6.34 -4.53 1.26
N SER A 134 -5.20 -3.89 0.95
CA SER A 134 -4.15 -4.51 0.13
C SER A 134 -3.59 -5.77 0.79
N TYR A 135 -3.33 -5.72 2.09
CA TYR A 135 -2.76 -6.87 2.80
C TYR A 135 -3.74 -8.05 2.85
N ILE A 136 -5.02 -7.77 3.09
CA ILE A 136 -6.09 -8.77 3.15
C ILE A 136 -6.42 -9.33 1.76
N ALA A 137 -6.48 -8.50 0.71
CA ALA A 137 -6.69 -9.00 -0.65
C ALA A 137 -5.56 -9.96 -1.06
N ALA A 138 -4.31 -9.60 -0.77
CA ALA A 138 -3.15 -10.44 -1.00
C ALA A 138 -3.13 -11.74 -0.17
N SER A 139 -3.91 -11.87 0.90
CA SER A 139 -4.04 -13.14 1.63
C SER A 139 -5.18 -14.01 1.10
N MET A 140 -6.11 -13.45 0.34
CA MET A 140 -7.27 -14.20 -0.16
C MET A 140 -7.04 -14.85 -1.52
N ASP A 141 -6.24 -14.24 -2.39
CA ASP A 141 -5.98 -14.76 -3.74
C ASP A 141 -4.47 -14.83 -4.03
N TYR A 142 -4.03 -15.96 -4.60
CA TYR A 142 -2.62 -16.19 -4.89
C TYR A 142 -2.07 -15.27 -5.99
N LYS A 143 -2.89 -14.87 -6.96
CA LYS A 143 -2.47 -13.90 -7.98
C LYS A 143 -2.28 -12.53 -7.35
N ASP A 144 -3.20 -12.09 -6.50
CA ASP A 144 -3.10 -10.81 -5.79
C ASP A 144 -1.88 -10.80 -4.86
N PHE A 145 -1.57 -11.93 -4.21
CA PHE A 145 -0.32 -12.12 -3.48
C PHE A 145 0.92 -11.90 -4.36
N LEU A 146 0.97 -12.49 -5.55
CA LEU A 146 2.14 -12.36 -6.44
C LEU A 146 2.31 -10.92 -6.94
N ASP A 147 1.22 -10.22 -7.23
CA ASP A 147 1.25 -8.81 -7.64
C ASP A 147 1.72 -7.94 -6.47
N PHE A 148 1.18 -8.15 -5.26
CA PHE A 148 1.63 -7.50 -4.03
C PHE A 148 3.12 -7.75 -3.73
N ALA A 149 3.58 -9.00 -3.82
CA ALA A 149 4.97 -9.36 -3.56
C ALA A 149 5.94 -8.69 -4.54
N ARG A 150 5.54 -8.57 -5.82
CA ARG A 150 6.31 -7.84 -6.83
C ARG A 150 6.42 -6.35 -6.49
N ASP A 151 5.31 -5.74 -6.10
CA ASP A 151 5.27 -4.33 -5.73
C ASP A 151 6.12 -4.04 -4.47
N MET A 152 6.02 -4.89 -3.44
CA MET A 152 6.84 -4.79 -2.23
C MET A 152 8.33 -4.94 -2.51
N TYR A 153 8.71 -5.91 -3.34
CA TYR A 153 10.10 -6.09 -3.74
C TYR A 153 10.62 -4.89 -4.54
N ALA A 154 9.82 -4.35 -5.47
CA ALA A 154 10.18 -3.16 -6.23
C ALA A 154 10.34 -1.91 -5.33
N MET A 155 9.47 -1.69 -4.35
CA MET A 155 9.59 -0.55 -3.44
C MET A 155 10.86 -0.60 -2.57
N THR A 156 11.24 -1.80 -2.14
CA THR A 156 12.41 -2.03 -1.29
C THR A 156 13.74 -2.03 -2.06
N HIS A 157 13.74 -2.45 -3.34
CA HIS A 157 14.97 -2.65 -4.11
C HIS A 157 15.16 -1.72 -5.32
N CYS A 158 14.08 -1.19 -5.92
CA CYS A 158 14.19 -0.25 -7.05
C CYS A 158 14.33 1.22 -6.60
N SER A 159 13.89 1.59 -5.39
CA SER A 159 14.12 2.94 -4.85
C SER A 159 15.62 3.23 -4.62
N ALA A 160 16.41 2.18 -4.36
CA ALA A 160 17.87 2.27 -4.24
C ALA A 160 18.59 2.60 -5.55
N LEU A 161 17.99 2.33 -6.72
CA LEU A 161 18.58 2.59 -8.04
C LEU A 161 18.33 4.01 -8.58
N MET A 162 17.46 4.79 -7.95
CA MET A 162 17.10 6.15 -8.39
C MET A 162 17.74 7.27 -7.52
N SER A 163 18.60 6.91 -6.56
CA SER A 163 19.31 7.88 -5.69
C SER A 163 20.77 8.14 -6.10
N GLU A 164 21.23 7.55 -7.21
CA GLU A 164 22.55 7.82 -7.79
C GLU A 164 22.35 8.52 -9.14
N ASP A 165 22.17 9.84 -9.14
CA ASP A 165 22.55 10.76 -10.23
C ASP A 165 21.94 12.15 -9.95
N GLY A 166 22.61 12.94 -9.11
CA GLY A 166 22.10 14.27 -8.79
C GLY A 166 22.93 15.10 -7.81
N ASP A 167 24.25 15.17 -8.00
CA ASP A 167 24.99 16.32 -7.48
C ASP A 167 26.02 16.79 -8.52
N GLY A 168 25.49 17.50 -9.50
CA GLY A 168 26.26 18.38 -10.36
C GLY A 168 26.38 19.74 -9.69
N GLU A 169 27.48 19.96 -8.95
CA GLU A 169 27.96 21.30 -8.63
C GLU A 169 29.31 21.50 -9.32
N GLY A 170 29.23 22.04 -10.54
CA GLY A 170 30.33 22.81 -11.07
C GLY A 170 30.30 24.19 -10.42
N ASP A 171 31.38 24.58 -9.75
CA ASP A 171 31.78 25.98 -9.76
C ASP A 171 33.29 26.13 -9.83
N SER A 172 33.66 27.10 -10.65
CA SER A 172 34.99 27.53 -11.02
C SER A 172 35.65 28.25 -9.86
N SER A 173 36.96 28.02 -9.66
CA SER A 173 37.81 29.09 -9.17
C SER A 173 39.18 29.06 -9.81
N GLU A 174 39.57 30.28 -10.14
CA GLU A 174 40.50 30.71 -11.16
C GLU A 174 41.88 30.96 -10.54
N ARG A 175 42.92 30.45 -11.22
CA ARG A 175 44.32 30.94 -11.33
C ARG A 175 45.20 31.10 -10.07
N ILE A 176 46.49 30.73 -10.22
CA ILE A 176 47.66 31.64 -10.11
C ILE A 176 48.95 30.97 -10.67
N ALA A 177 49.64 31.74 -11.54
CA ALA A 177 51.06 31.78 -11.97
C ALA A 177 51.68 30.55 -12.68
N ASP A 178 52.14 30.65 -13.95
CA ASP A 178 53.43 31.22 -14.42
C ASP A 178 54.60 30.68 -13.56
N ASP A 179 55.59 29.94 -14.06
CA ASP A 179 56.48 30.27 -15.18
C ASP A 179 57.33 29.03 -15.60
N ALA A 180 57.88 29.07 -16.80
CA ALA A 180 58.64 27.99 -17.44
C ALA A 180 60.08 27.84 -16.92
N ASP A 181 60.59 26.61 -16.77
CA ASP A 181 61.99 26.28 -17.14
C ASP A 181 62.27 24.75 -17.21
N GLY A 182 62.88 24.30 -18.31
CA GLY A 182 64.07 23.43 -18.28
C GLY A 182 63.98 21.90 -18.14
N GLY A 183 64.04 21.20 -19.28
CA GLY A 183 64.78 19.91 -19.46
C GLY A 183 64.03 18.62 -19.10
N GLY A 184 63.91 17.58 -19.92
CA GLY A 184 64.69 17.14 -21.07
C GLY A 184 65.73 16.08 -20.69
N TYR A 185 65.34 14.81 -20.49
CA TYR A 185 65.92 13.65 -21.17
C TYR A 185 65.15 12.34 -20.87
N GLU A 186 64.96 11.60 -21.96
CA GLU A 186 64.67 10.17 -22.10
C GLU A 186 65.65 9.29 -21.31
N LEU A 187 65.20 8.14 -20.80
CA LEU A 187 65.80 6.81 -21.05
C LEU A 187 65.11 5.69 -20.23
N ASP A 188 64.61 4.72 -20.99
CA ASP A 188 64.67 3.26 -20.81
C ASP A 188 64.75 2.61 -19.42
N GLY A 189 63.99 1.53 -19.24
CA GLY A 189 64.40 0.47 -18.31
C GLY A 189 63.31 -0.46 -17.83
N MET A 190 63.01 -1.48 -18.63
CA MET A 190 62.31 -2.71 -18.22
C MET A 190 62.88 -3.30 -16.92
N ASN A 191 62.02 -3.83 -16.04
CA ASN A 191 62.15 -5.26 -15.69
C ASN A 191 60.89 -5.82 -15.03
N LEU A 192 60.38 -6.88 -15.65
CA LEU A 192 59.46 -7.85 -15.04
C LEU A 192 60.28 -8.82 -14.20
N SER A 193 59.76 -9.20 -13.04
CA SER A 193 60.09 -10.44 -12.35
C SER A 193 58.82 -11.03 -11.78
#